data_AF-A0A920LCR8-F1
#
_entry.id   AF-A0A920LCR8-F1
#
_cell.length_a   1.000
_cell.length_b   1.000
_cell.length_c   1.000
_cell.angle_alpha   90.00
_cell.angle_beta   90.00
_cell.angle_gamma   90.00
#
_symmetry.space_group_name_H-M   'P 1'
#
loop_
_entity.id
_entity.type
_entity.pdbx_description
1 polymer ?
#
loop_
_entity_poly.entity_id
_entity_poly.type
_entity_poly.pdbx_seq_one_letter_code
_entity_poly.pdbx_strand_id
1 'polypeptide(L)' 'MIPKTNIYISHGTNDNLIEYETSKESLNFYIENDIKFKFESYDQGHGINQQNLEAMIKWLIKNI' A
#
# COMPACT_ATOMS: atom_id res chain seq x y z
N MET A 1 -2.87 1.45 -26.30
CA MET A 1 -3.46 1.14 -24.98
C MET A 1 -2.36 1.34 -23.95
N ILE A 2 -2.61 2.13 -22.90
CA ILE A 2 -1.73 2.17 -21.74
C ILE A 2 -2.09 0.93 -20.90
N PRO A 3 -1.12 0.08 -20.49
CA PRO A 3 -1.39 -1.05 -19.61
C PRO A 3 -2.06 -0.55 -18.33
N LYS A 4 -3.20 -1.14 -17.98
CA LYS A 4 -3.90 -0.83 -16.73
C LYS A 4 -3.21 -1.58 -15.60
N THR A 5 -2.27 -0.91 -14.92
CA THR A 5 -1.57 -1.49 -13.76
C THR A 5 -2.42 -1.29 -12.51
N ASN A 6 -2.76 -2.38 -11.82
CA ASN A 6 -3.36 -2.33 -10.48
C ASN A 6 -2.23 -2.23 -9.45
N ILE A 7 -2.27 -1.24 -8.56
CA ILE A 7 -1.22 -1.00 -7.55
C ILE A 7 -1.82 -1.13 -6.14
N TYR A 8 -1.19 -1.93 -5.31
CA TYR A 8 -1.50 -2.09 -3.89
C TYR A 8 -0.28 -1.73 -3.05
N ILE A 9 -0.50 -0.91 -2.03
CA ILE A 9 0.52 -0.41 -1.13
C ILE A 9 -0.01 -0.63 0.28
N SER A 10 0.79 -1.24 1.15
CA SER A 10 0.48 -1.42 2.57
C SER A 10 1.64 -0.96 3.43
N HIS A 11 1.37 -0.40 4.61
CA HIS A 11 2.44 0.01 5.51
C HIS A 11 2.09 -0.16 6.99
N GLY A 12 3.11 -0.39 7.82
CA GLY A 12 2.98 -0.41 9.28
C GLY A 12 2.97 1.02 9.84
N THR A 13 2.04 1.33 10.73
CA THR A 13 1.95 2.66 11.36
C THR A 13 3.09 2.94 12.35
N ASN A 14 3.73 1.89 12.87
CA ASN A 14 4.83 1.97 13.82
C ASN A 14 6.14 1.45 13.20
N ASP A 15 6.26 1.50 11.87
CA ASP A 15 7.48 1.08 11.17
C ASP A 15 8.66 1.95 11.63
N ASN A 16 9.67 1.27 12.17
CA ASN A 16 10.82 1.87 12.82
C ASN A 16 12.01 2.06 11.86
N LEU A 17 11.87 1.65 10.60
CA LEU A 17 12.89 1.79 9.55
C LEU A 17 12.45 2.76 8.46
N ILE A 18 11.18 2.72 8.07
CA ILE A 18 10.59 3.64 7.10
C ILE A 18 9.42 4.33 7.80
N GLU A 19 9.51 5.64 7.98
CA GLU A 19 8.47 6.39 8.69
C GLU A 19 7.12 6.35 7.95
N TYR A 20 6.05 6.17 8.71
CA TYR A 20 4.68 6.12 8.17
C TYR A 20 4.33 7.38 7.38
N GLU A 21 4.74 8.55 7.85
CA GLU A 21 4.49 9.82 7.17
C GLU A 21 5.26 9.93 5.85
N THR A 22 6.51 9.46 5.78
CA THR A 22 7.26 9.42 4.51
C THR A 22 6.56 8.51 3.49
N SER A 23 6.02 7.37 3.93
CA SER A 23 5.20 6.52 3.05
C SER A 23 3.93 7.23 2.57
N LYS A 24 3.25 7.96 3.47
CA LYS A 24 2.06 8.77 3.12
C LYS A 24 2.39 9.87 2.11
N GLU A 25 3.50 10.57 2.28
CA GLU A 25 3.99 11.59 1.35
C GLU A 25 4.31 11.00 -0.02
N SER A 26 4.87 9.79 -0.07
CA SER A 26 5.15 9.11 -1.34
C SER A 26 3.89 8.85 -2.19
N LEU A 27 2.71 8.82 -1.56
CA LEU A 27 1.43 8.66 -2.26
C LEU A 27 1.11 9.86 -3.17
N ASN A 28 1.68 11.04 -2.89
CA ASN A 28 1.49 12.24 -3.70
C ASN A 28 1.94 12.02 -5.15
N PHE A 29 3.02 11.26 -5.37
CA PHE A 29 3.47 10.90 -6.71
C PHE A 29 2.35 10.23 -7.53
N TYR A 30 1.62 9.29 -6.92
CA TYR A 30 0.53 8.59 -7.60
C TYR A 30 -0.67 9.51 -7.84
N ILE A 31 -1.00 10.37 -6.87
CA ILE A 31 -2.11 11.33 -6.96
C ILE A 31 -1.84 12.35 -8.08
N GLU A 32 -0.64 12.94 -8.11
CA GLU A 32 -0.25 13.96 -9.08
C GLU A 32 -0.21 13.43 -10.53
N ASN A 33 0.03 12.14 -10.70
CA ASN A 33 0.09 11.49 -12.02
C ASN A 33 -1.22 10.78 -12.42
N ASP A 34 -2.32 10.96 -11.68
CA ASP A 34 -3.61 10.27 -11.88
C ASP A 34 -3.47 8.73 -11.94
N ILE A 35 -2.54 8.18 -11.17
CA ILE A 35 -2.29 6.75 -11.08
C ILE A 35 -3.18 6.18 -9.98
N LYS A 36 -4.02 5.19 -10.32
CA LYS A 36 -4.89 4.53 -9.34
C LYS A 36 -4.10 3.54 -8.50
N PHE A 37 -4.23 3.66 -7.19
CA PHE A 37 -3.65 2.74 -6.21
C PHE A 37 -4.61 2.49 -5.06
N LYS A 38 -4.36 1.42 -4.30
CA LYS A 38 -4.99 1.14 -3.01
C LYS A 38 -3.92 1.23 -1.94
N PHE A 39 -4.15 2.07 -0.92
CA PHE A 39 -3.29 2.16 0.26
C PHE A 39 -4.05 1.69 1.50
N GLU A 40 -3.39 0.90 2.34
CA GLU A 40 -3.88 0.46 3.64
C GLU A 40 -2.75 0.49 4.68
N SER A 41 -3.12 0.71 5.94
CA SER A 41 -2.16 0.77 7.04
C SER A 41 -2.58 -0.11 8.21
N TYR A 42 -1.59 -0.61 8.94
CA TYR A 42 -1.78 -1.62 9.97
C TYR A 42 -0.93 -1.30 11.20
N ASP A 43 -1.46 -1.61 12.39
CA ASP A 43 -0.75 -1.46 13.66
C ASP A 43 0.38 -2.50 13.76
N GLN A 44 1.53 -2.15 13.19
CA GLN A 44 2.67 -3.02 12.91
C GLN A 44 3.94 -2.17 12.77
N GLY A 45 5.09 -2.72 13.15
CA GLY A 45 6.41 -2.19 12.79
C GLY A 45 6.83 -2.53 11.36
N HIS A 46 8.13 -2.72 11.13
CA HIS A 46 8.66 -3.13 9.82
C HIS A 46 8.43 -4.62 9.52
N GLY A 47 7.18 -5.00 9.25
CA GLY A 47 6.82 -6.38 8.90
C GLY A 47 5.40 -6.51 8.37
N ILE A 48 4.92 -7.75 8.27
CA ILE A 48 3.55 -8.08 7.80
C ILE A 48 2.83 -8.86 8.90
N ASN A 49 1.74 -8.31 9.44
CA ASN A 49 0.82 -9.07 10.30
C ASN A 49 -0.24 -9.82 9.49
N GLN A 50 -1.00 -10.66 10.19
CA GLN A 50 -2.11 -11.43 9.63
C GLN A 50 -3.14 -10.55 8.90
N GLN A 51 -3.50 -9.39 9.45
CA GLN A 51 -4.48 -8.49 8.84
C GLN A 51 -3.99 -7.94 7.50
N ASN A 52 -2.73 -7.47 7.45
CA ASN A 52 -2.11 -7.00 6.22
C ASN A 52 -2.02 -8.13 5.18
N LEU A 53 -1.58 -9.32 5.58
CA LEU A 53 -1.48 -10.48 4.69
C LEU A 53 -2.84 -10.85 4.09
N GLU A 54 -3.89 -10.94 4.91
CA GLU A 54 -5.24 -11.25 4.45
C GLU A 54 -5.79 -10.18 3.50
N ALA A 55 -5.56 -8.91 3.78
CA ALA A 55 -5.99 -7.81 2.92
C ALA A 55 -5.26 -7.84 1.57
N MET A 56 -3.95 -8.09 1.58
CA MET A 56 -3.16 -8.28 0.36
C MET A 56 -3.69 -9.45 -0.48
N ILE A 57 -3.96 -10.61 0.13
CA ILE A 57 -4.52 -11.77 -0.58
C ILE A 57 -5.91 -11.45 -1.16
N LYS A 58 -6.80 -10.82 -0.37
CA LYS A 58 -8.12 -10.40 -0.83
C LYS A 58 -8.03 -9.42 -2.01
N TRP A 59 -7.09 -8.48 -1.94
CA TRP A 59 -6.85 -7.53 -3.02
C TRP A 59 -6.35 -8.21 -4.28
N LEU A 60 -5.38 -9.14 -4.16
CA LEU A 60 -4.87 -9.91 -5.29
C LEU A 60 -5.99 -10.71 -5.98
N ILE A 61 -6.77 -11.50 -5.23
CA ILE A 61 -7.86 -12.31 -5.80
C ILE A 61 -8.89 -11.44 -6.54
N LYS A 62 -9.13 -10.21 -6.09
CA LYS A 62 -10.08 -9.28 -6.71
C LYS A 62 -9.55 -8.59 -7.97
N ASN A 63 -8.23 -8.47 -8.12
CA ASN A 63 -7.60 -7.60 -9.12
C ASN A 63 -6.63 -8.32 -10.07
N ILE A 64 -6.57 -9.67 -9.98
CA ILE A 64 -6.00 -10.56 -11.00
C ILE A 64 -6.99 -10.75 -12.15
#